data_AF-A0A4Q9FSX2-F1
#
_entry.id   AF-A0A4Q9FSX2-F1
#
_cell.length_a   1.000
_cell.length_b   1.000
_cell.length_c   1.000
_cell.angle_alpha   90.00
_cell.angle_beta   90.00
_cell.angle_gamma   90.00
#
_symmetry.space_group_name_H-M   'P 1'
#
loop_
_entity.id
_entity.type
_entity.pdbx_description
1 polymer ?
#
loop_
_entity_poly.entity_id
_entity_poly.type
_entity_poly.pdbx_seq_one_letter_code
_entity_poly.pdbx_strand_id
1 'polypeptide(L)'
;MEYNDSLLVKKKFDFGMTEKYSDFNELGKSKLIERIEESNFKAWPYKELMEYDKKGNIIKSIEFSIYEDLNGKTVNEKATTYYKYDDRNNVIEIHREYEPKQEFPIPITGGPFLYEFEYFRYKYSKNELWTKKYKTVNGKEYLVAKRKYK
;
A
#
# COMPACT_ATOMS: atom_id res chain seq x y z
N MET A 1 8.75 2.12 20.33
CA MET A 1 7.46 1.49 19.98
C MET A 1 6.74 1.17 21.26
N GLU A 2 5.43 1.26 21.29
CA GLU A 2 4.58 0.95 22.45
C GLU A 2 3.60 -0.16 22.06
N TYR A 3 3.45 -1.15 22.94
CA TYR A 3 2.63 -2.34 22.72
C TYR A 3 1.63 -2.52 23.87
N ASN A 4 0.46 -3.08 23.56
CA ASN A 4 -0.52 -3.55 24.54
C ASN A 4 -0.89 -5.01 24.21
N ASP A 5 -0.63 -5.96 25.11
CA ASP A 5 -0.88 -7.40 24.90
C ASP A 5 -0.41 -7.93 23.53
N SER A 6 0.82 -7.56 23.14
CA SER A 6 1.47 -7.87 21.85
C SER A 6 0.97 -7.10 20.62
N LEU A 7 -0.07 -6.28 20.75
CA LEU A 7 -0.54 -5.40 19.69
C LEU A 7 0.32 -4.14 19.67
N LEU A 8 0.91 -3.81 18.51
CA LEU A 8 1.58 -2.53 18.31
C LEU A 8 0.50 -1.44 18.34
N VAL A 9 0.50 -0.58 19.35
CA VAL A 9 -0.51 0.49 19.51
C VAL A 9 0.06 1.86 19.12
N LYS A 10 1.38 2.03 19.19
CA LYS A 10 2.03 3.29 18.81
C LYS A 10 3.48 3.11 18.38
N LYS A 11 3.86 3.84 17.34
CA LYS A 11 5.23 3.89 16.82
C LYS A 11 5.64 5.34 16.63
N LYS A 12 6.73 5.71 17.30
CA LYS A 12 7.41 7.00 17.08
C LYS A 12 8.51 6.79 16.06
N PHE A 13 8.65 7.73 15.13
CA PHE A 13 9.71 7.78 14.14
C PHE A 13 10.59 9.00 14.42
N ASP A 14 11.74 9.04 13.77
CA ASP A 14 12.56 10.25 13.72
C ASP A 14 11.76 11.40 13.07
N PHE A 15 12.13 12.64 13.35
CA PHE A 15 11.47 13.87 12.83
C PHE A 15 10.06 14.19 13.40
N GLY A 16 9.73 13.70 14.60
CA GLY A 16 8.51 14.13 15.30
C GLY A 16 7.22 13.51 14.74
N MET A 17 7.32 12.38 14.05
CA MET A 17 6.18 11.64 13.52
C MET A 17 5.78 10.51 14.48
N THR A 18 4.48 10.41 14.78
CA THR A 18 3.90 9.33 15.58
C THR A 18 2.74 8.68 14.84
N GLU A 19 2.79 7.36 14.69
CA GLU A 19 1.67 6.53 14.26
C GLU A 19 0.97 5.92 15.47
N LYS A 20 -0.36 5.96 15.46
CA LYS A 20 -1.24 5.25 16.39
C LYS A 20 -1.98 4.18 15.61
N TYR A 21 -2.08 3.00 16.21
CA TYR A 21 -2.67 1.81 15.60
C TYR A 21 -3.87 1.38 16.45
N SER A 22 -5.00 1.14 15.78
CA SER A 22 -6.26 0.81 16.46
C SER A 22 -7.16 -0.09 15.59
N ASP A 23 -8.32 -0.47 16.12
CA ASP A 23 -9.29 -1.38 15.50
C ASP A 23 -8.64 -2.67 14.97
N PHE A 24 -8.11 -3.48 15.87
CA PHE A 24 -7.40 -4.71 15.49
C PHE A 24 -8.38 -5.81 15.07
N ASN A 25 -8.00 -6.60 14.06
CA ASN A 25 -8.70 -7.84 13.73
C ASN A 25 -8.28 -9.00 14.65
N GLU A 26 -8.92 -10.16 14.49
CA GLU A 26 -8.64 -11.38 15.27
C GLU A 26 -7.20 -11.90 15.13
N LEU A 27 -6.49 -11.49 14.08
CA LEU A 27 -5.07 -11.81 13.85
C LEU A 27 -4.12 -10.75 14.44
N GLY A 28 -4.63 -9.77 15.18
CA GLY A 28 -3.85 -8.69 15.76
C GLY A 28 -3.35 -7.65 14.75
N LYS A 29 -3.92 -7.60 13.54
CA LYS A 29 -3.59 -6.59 12.52
C LYS A 29 -4.50 -5.38 12.68
N SER A 30 -3.92 -4.19 12.76
CA SER A 30 -4.64 -2.91 12.91
C SER A 30 -5.40 -2.56 11.63
N LYS A 31 -6.67 -2.17 11.74
CA LYS A 31 -7.47 -1.67 10.61
C LYS A 31 -7.45 -0.15 10.48
N LEU A 32 -6.98 0.57 11.49
CA LEU A 32 -6.90 2.03 11.49
C LEU A 32 -5.53 2.49 11.99
N ILE A 33 -4.82 3.22 11.12
CA ILE A 33 -3.60 3.93 11.46
C ILE A 33 -3.86 5.43 11.38
N GLU A 34 -3.53 6.15 12.44
CA GLU A 34 -3.60 7.62 12.48
C GLU A 34 -2.21 8.18 12.75
N ARG A 35 -1.82 9.19 11.97
CA ARG A 35 -0.48 9.79 12.02
C ARG A 35 -0.58 11.23 12.48
N ILE A 36 0.26 11.55 13.46
CA ILE A 36 0.46 12.91 13.97
C ILE A 36 1.89 13.28 13.62
N GLU A 37 2.04 14.32 12.81
CA GLU A 37 3.32 14.85 12.39
C GLU A 37 3.47 16.26 12.96
N GLU A 38 4.51 16.48 13.76
CA GLU A 38 4.83 17.80 14.34
C GLU A 38 5.49 18.73 13.30
N SER A 39 5.99 18.15 12.20
CA SER A 39 6.59 18.86 11.08
C SER A 39 5.54 19.51 10.17
N ASN A 40 5.88 20.67 9.59
CA ASN A 40 5.07 21.30 8.54
C ASN A 40 5.11 20.54 7.21
N PHE A 41 6.02 19.59 7.04
CA PHE A 41 6.18 18.81 5.82
C PHE A 41 5.29 17.55 5.85
N LYS A 42 4.07 17.64 5.30
CA LYS A 42 3.10 16.55 5.25
C LYS A 42 3.37 15.58 4.10
N ALA A 43 4.38 14.73 4.23
CA ALA A 43 4.75 13.77 3.19
C ALA A 43 3.95 12.46 3.21
N TRP A 44 3.19 12.22 4.27
CA TRP A 44 2.54 10.94 4.53
C TRP A 44 1.04 11.14 4.72
N PRO A 45 0.20 10.13 4.41
CA PRO A 45 -1.21 10.18 4.73
C PRO A 45 -1.39 10.36 6.24
N TYR A 46 -2.35 11.18 6.66
CA TYR A 46 -2.60 11.38 8.09
C TYR A 46 -3.48 10.27 8.68
N LYS A 47 -4.16 9.50 7.83
CA LYS A 47 -5.03 8.39 8.23
C LYS A 47 -5.03 7.30 7.17
N GLU A 48 -4.99 6.05 7.60
CA GLU A 48 -5.07 4.88 6.75
C GLU A 48 -6.09 3.89 7.32
N LEU A 49 -6.97 3.37 6.46
CA LEU A 49 -7.92 2.30 6.78
C LEU A 49 -7.55 1.04 6.01
N MET A 50 -7.62 -0.12 6.64
CA MET A 50 -7.28 -1.40 6.03
C MET A 50 -8.38 -2.44 6.25
N GLU A 51 -8.74 -3.13 5.17
CA GLU A 51 -9.62 -4.30 5.20
C GLU A 51 -8.78 -5.54 4.86
N TYR A 52 -9.06 -6.66 5.54
CA TYR A 52 -8.26 -7.88 5.43
C TYR A 52 -9.08 -9.09 5.00
N ASP A 53 -8.47 -10.01 4.26
CA ASP A 53 -9.02 -11.35 4.07
C ASP A 53 -8.82 -12.24 5.33
N LYS A 54 -9.35 -13.47 5.28
CA LYS A 54 -9.26 -14.46 6.36
C LYS A 54 -7.83 -14.93 6.65
N LYS A 55 -6.89 -14.76 5.71
CA LYS A 55 -5.46 -15.07 5.89
C LYS A 55 -4.69 -13.85 6.43
N GLY A 56 -5.38 -12.71 6.57
CA GLY A 56 -4.81 -11.44 7.00
C GLY A 56 -4.09 -10.67 5.89
N ASN A 57 -4.30 -10.99 4.61
CA ASN A 57 -3.81 -10.15 3.51
C ASN A 57 -4.69 -8.89 3.41
N ILE A 58 -4.10 -7.74 3.08
CA ILE A 58 -4.86 -6.49 2.88
C ILE A 58 -5.63 -6.61 1.56
N ILE A 59 -6.96 -6.66 1.58
CA ILE A 59 -7.78 -6.68 0.35
C ILE A 59 -8.12 -5.27 -0.14
N LYS A 60 -8.07 -4.30 0.77
CA LYS A 60 -8.31 -2.89 0.47
C LYS A 60 -7.58 -2.01 1.48
N SER A 61 -6.92 -0.97 0.98
CA SER A 61 -6.43 0.14 1.80
C SER A 61 -7.07 1.44 1.33
N ILE A 62 -7.34 2.34 2.27
CA ILE A 62 -7.78 3.71 2.01
C ILE A 62 -6.83 4.65 2.75
N GLU A 63 -6.13 5.49 2.01
CA GLU A 63 -5.19 6.47 2.54
C GLU A 63 -5.79 7.87 2.39
N PHE A 64 -5.75 8.66 3.45
CA PHE A 64 -6.22 10.04 3.46
C PHE A 64 -5.04 10.99 3.61
N SER A 65 -4.92 11.93 2.68
CA SER A 65 -3.82 12.88 2.60
C SER A 65 -4.35 14.30 2.47
N ILE A 66 -3.60 15.27 2.99
CA ILE A 66 -3.88 16.70 2.77
C ILE A 66 -2.59 17.34 2.27
N TYR A 67 -2.62 17.88 1.06
CA TYR A 67 -1.48 18.55 0.44
C TYR A 67 -1.93 19.81 -0.30
N GLU A 68 -0.98 20.67 -0.66
CA GLU A 68 -1.24 21.80 -1.56
C GLU A 68 -0.82 21.43 -2.98
N ASP A 69 -1.70 21.68 -3.95
CA ASP A 69 -1.35 21.50 -5.37
C ASP A 69 -0.41 22.61 -5.88
N LEU A 70 0.01 22.50 -7.14
CA LEU A 70 0.90 23.49 -7.77
C LEU A 70 0.32 24.91 -7.85
N ASN A 71 -1.00 25.06 -7.64
CA ASN A 71 -1.69 26.34 -7.63
C ASN A 71 -1.92 26.87 -6.20
N GLY A 72 -1.38 26.20 -5.18
CA GLY A 72 -1.56 26.55 -3.77
C GLY A 72 -2.94 26.20 -3.22
N LYS A 73 -3.72 25.35 -3.91
CA LYS A 73 -5.02 24.89 -3.42
C LYS A 73 -4.82 23.69 -2.49
N THR A 74 -5.41 23.75 -1.30
CA THR A 74 -5.49 22.58 -0.42
C THR A 74 -6.36 21.49 -1.05
N VAL A 75 -5.79 20.31 -1.22
CA VAL A 75 -6.44 19.10 -1.69
C VAL A 75 -6.55 18.12 -0.53
N ASN A 76 -7.76 17.64 -0.29
CA ASN A 76 -7.99 16.46 0.54
C ASN A 76 -8.12 15.28 -0.42
N GLU A 77 -7.16 14.39 -0.35
CA GLU A 77 -7.11 13.20 -1.18
C GLU A 77 -7.54 11.98 -0.37
N LYS A 78 -8.32 11.12 -1.01
CA LYS A 78 -8.62 9.76 -0.57
C LYS A 78 -8.16 8.82 -1.69
N ALA A 79 -7.08 8.10 -1.44
CA ALA A 79 -6.56 7.07 -2.33
C ALA A 79 -7.04 5.70 -1.86
N THR A 80 -7.78 4.98 -2.69
CA THR A 80 -8.24 3.62 -2.40
C THR A 80 -7.50 2.63 -3.27
N THR A 81 -6.87 1.63 -2.66
CA THR A 81 -6.20 0.54 -3.38
C THR A 81 -6.83 -0.80 -3.02
N TYR A 82 -7.27 -1.54 -4.02
CA TYR A 82 -7.78 -2.92 -3.86
C TYR A 82 -6.72 -3.91 -4.31
N TYR A 83 -6.67 -5.06 -3.65
CA TYR A 83 -5.72 -6.13 -3.92
C TYR A 83 -6.43 -7.46 -4.11
N LYS A 84 -5.96 -8.25 -5.08
CA LYS A 84 -6.27 -9.69 -5.17
C LYS A 84 -5.01 -10.51 -5.09
N TYR A 85 -5.15 -11.72 -4.57
CA TYR A 85 -4.04 -12.63 -4.29
C TYR A 85 -4.26 -13.97 -4.99
N ASP A 86 -3.16 -14.64 -5.37
CA ASP A 86 -3.19 -16.05 -5.71
C ASP A 86 -3.22 -16.94 -4.45
N ASP A 87 -3.37 -18.25 -4.64
CA ASP A 87 -3.43 -19.22 -3.53
C ASP A 87 -2.17 -19.24 -2.67
N ARG A 88 -1.05 -18.72 -3.18
CA ARG A 88 0.25 -18.60 -2.52
C ARG A 88 0.48 -17.22 -1.88
N ASN A 89 -0.60 -16.43 -1.70
CA ASN A 89 -0.59 -15.08 -1.12
C ASN A 89 0.26 -14.05 -1.88
N ASN A 90 0.48 -14.25 -3.19
CA ASN A 90 1.13 -13.23 -4.02
C ASN A 90 0.08 -12.32 -4.63
N VAL A 91 0.30 -11.00 -4.58
CA VAL A 91 -0.59 -10.01 -5.23
C VAL A 91 -0.60 -10.27 -6.74
N ILE A 92 -1.79 -10.52 -7.30
CA ILE A 92 -2.03 -10.75 -8.73
C ILE A 92 -2.80 -9.61 -9.41
N GLU A 93 -3.47 -8.77 -8.65
CA GLU A 93 -4.20 -7.61 -9.15
C GLU A 93 -4.10 -6.47 -8.15
N ILE A 94 -3.88 -5.26 -8.67
CA ILE A 94 -4.03 -4.01 -7.95
C ILE A 94 -4.96 -3.12 -8.76
N HIS A 95 -5.98 -2.56 -8.10
CA HIS A 95 -6.86 -1.53 -8.64
C HIS A 95 -6.78 -0.28 -7.76
N ARG A 96 -6.59 0.90 -8.35
CA ARG A 96 -6.45 2.17 -7.64
C ARG A 96 -7.54 3.16 -8.05
N GLU A 97 -8.18 3.77 -7.07
CA GLU A 97 -9.16 4.83 -7.23
C GLU A 97 -8.71 6.05 -6.39
N TYR A 98 -8.89 7.25 -6.93
CA TYR A 98 -8.56 8.50 -6.23
C TYR A 98 -9.75 9.43 -6.20
N GLU A 99 -9.95 10.08 -5.05
CA GLU A 99 -10.87 11.20 -4.88
C GLU A 99 -10.06 12.39 -4.34
N PRO A 100 -9.89 13.49 -5.09
CA PRO A 100 -10.34 13.72 -6.46
C PRO A 100 -9.68 12.79 -7.48
N LYS A 101 -10.34 12.58 -8.63
CA LYS A 101 -9.84 11.69 -9.68
C LYS A 101 -8.47 12.16 -10.19
N GLN A 102 -7.54 11.22 -10.31
CA GLN A 102 -6.22 11.43 -10.90
C GLN A 102 -6.10 10.76 -12.27
N GLU A 103 -5.21 11.29 -13.10
CA GLU A 103 -4.85 10.69 -14.37
C GLU A 103 -3.71 9.67 -14.18
N PHE A 104 -3.86 8.50 -14.82
CA PHE A 104 -2.85 7.46 -14.81
C PHE A 104 -2.06 7.45 -16.13
N PRO A 105 -0.78 7.05 -16.11
CA PRO A 105 -0.02 6.61 -14.95
C PRO A 105 0.43 7.76 -14.03
N ILE A 106 0.46 7.49 -12.71
CA ILE A 106 0.98 8.44 -11.72
C ILE A 106 2.50 8.26 -11.59
N PRO A 107 3.31 9.30 -11.83
CA PRO A 107 4.75 9.26 -11.63
C PRO A 107 5.08 9.31 -10.14
N ILE A 108 5.97 8.42 -9.69
CA ILE A 108 6.47 8.38 -8.30
C ILE A 108 7.98 8.59 -8.30
N THR A 109 8.46 9.49 -7.45
CA THR A 109 9.89 9.77 -7.30
C THR A 109 10.65 8.51 -6.90
N GLY A 110 11.64 8.12 -7.70
CA GLY A 110 12.50 6.96 -7.42
C GLY A 110 11.82 5.58 -7.60
N GLY A 111 10.61 5.53 -8.14
CA GLY A 111 9.82 4.30 -8.29
C GLY A 111 9.25 4.10 -9.70
N PRO A 112 8.70 2.91 -10.00
CA PRO A 112 7.95 2.70 -11.23
C PRO A 112 6.64 3.48 -11.18
N PHE A 113 6.14 3.86 -12.35
CA PHE A 113 4.82 4.44 -12.51
C PHE A 113 3.71 3.53 -11.94
N LEU A 114 2.76 4.17 -11.26
CA LEU A 114 1.54 3.52 -10.78
C LEU A 114 0.46 3.61 -11.85
N TYR A 115 -0.20 2.49 -12.11
CA TYR A 115 -1.32 2.43 -13.04
C TYR A 115 -2.63 2.18 -12.28
N GLU A 116 -3.75 2.54 -12.89
CA GLU A 116 -5.09 2.29 -12.35
C GLU A 116 -5.29 0.81 -12.09
N PHE A 117 -4.95 0.00 -13.10
CA PHE A 117 -4.97 -1.46 -13.04
C PHE A 117 -3.56 -2.02 -13.28
N GLU A 118 -3.11 -2.88 -12.37
CA GLU A 118 -1.87 -3.64 -12.50
C GLU A 118 -2.14 -5.11 -12.25
N TYR A 119 -1.77 -5.96 -13.22
CA TYR A 119 -1.90 -7.40 -13.08
C TYR A 119 -0.53 -8.04 -12.95
N PHE A 120 -0.44 -9.11 -12.16
CA PHE A 120 0.82 -9.80 -11.95
C PHE A 120 0.69 -11.30 -12.19
N ARG A 121 1.71 -11.85 -12.84
CA ARG A 121 1.84 -13.28 -13.08
C ARG A 121 3.18 -13.76 -12.56
N TYR A 122 3.17 -14.93 -11.91
CA TYR A 122 4.37 -15.51 -11.30
C TYR A 122 4.74 -16.81 -12.01
N LYS A 123 6.04 -17.05 -12.19
CA LYS A 123 6.57 -18.36 -12.60
C LYS A 123 7.21 -19.03 -11.39
N TYR A 124 6.82 -20.26 -11.10
CA TYR A 124 7.29 -21.02 -9.95
C TYR A 124 8.39 -22.02 -10.30
N SER A 125 9.26 -22.32 -9.33
CA SER A 125 10.22 -23.42 -9.39
C SER A 125 9.55 -24.75 -9.04
N LYS A 126 10.29 -25.86 -9.14
CA LYS A 126 9.84 -27.17 -8.65
C LYS A 126 9.55 -27.17 -7.14
N ASN A 127 10.22 -26.32 -6.37
CA ASN A 127 10.03 -26.18 -4.92
C ASN A 127 8.95 -25.13 -4.59
N GLU A 128 8.09 -24.79 -5.56
CA GLU A 128 6.98 -23.84 -5.41
C GLU A 128 7.36 -22.40 -5.02
N LEU A 129 8.63 -22.03 -5.14
CA LEU A 129 9.10 -20.65 -4.96
C LEU A 129 9.03 -19.89 -6.29
N TRP A 130 8.49 -18.67 -6.30
CA TRP A 130 8.45 -17.89 -7.53
C TRP A 130 9.84 -17.41 -7.95
N THR A 131 10.17 -17.62 -9.22
CA THR A 131 11.47 -17.29 -9.84
C THR A 131 11.38 -16.09 -10.77
N LYS A 132 10.20 -15.77 -11.29
CA LYS A 132 9.95 -14.59 -12.11
C LYS A 132 8.61 -13.96 -11.73
N LYS A 133 8.57 -12.64 -11.71
CA LYS A 133 7.35 -11.83 -11.58
C LYS A 133 7.19 -10.99 -12.85
N TYR A 134 6.04 -11.10 -13.48
CA TYR A 134 5.64 -10.29 -14.62
C TYR A 134 4.56 -9.30 -14.18
N LYS A 135 4.60 -8.08 -14.72
CA LYS A 135 3.58 -7.03 -14.53
C LYS A 135 2.94 -6.74 -15.88
N THR A 136 1.61 -6.75 -15.93
CA THR A 136 0.83 -6.34 -17.10
C THR A 136 0.10 -5.05 -16.81
N VAL A 137 0.33 -4.05 -17.66
CA VAL A 137 -0.32 -2.74 -17.63
C VAL A 137 -0.61 -2.31 -19.06
N ASN A 138 -1.77 -1.68 -19.30
CA ASN A 138 -2.19 -1.22 -20.62
C ASN A 138 -2.03 -2.28 -21.73
N GLY A 139 -2.35 -3.54 -21.41
CA GLY A 139 -2.26 -4.69 -22.33
C GLY A 139 -0.84 -5.17 -22.65
N LYS A 140 0.21 -4.59 -22.04
CA LYS A 140 1.61 -5.00 -22.24
C LYS A 140 2.18 -5.65 -20.99
N GLU A 141 2.84 -6.79 -21.14
CA GLU A 141 3.47 -7.54 -20.06
C GLU A 141 4.99 -7.30 -20.02
N TYR A 142 5.53 -7.12 -18.82
CA TYR A 142 6.93 -6.83 -18.56
C TYR A 142 7.48 -7.75 -17.47
N LEU A 143 8.70 -8.27 -17.64
CA LEU A 143 9.42 -8.95 -16.55
C LEU A 143 9.94 -7.90 -15.56
N VAL A 144 9.40 -7.88 -14.33
CA VAL A 144 9.73 -6.87 -13.33
C VAL A 144 10.65 -7.39 -12.22
N ALA A 145 10.71 -8.70 -12.02
CA ALA A 145 11.67 -9.29 -11.08
C ALA A 145 12.07 -10.71 -11.48
N LYS A 146 13.31 -11.07 -11.16
CA LYS A 146 13.85 -12.44 -11.31
C LYS A 146 14.60 -12.82 -10.05
N ARG A 147 14.35 -14.03 -9.54
CA ARG A 147 15.02 -14.60 -8.38
C ARG A 147 15.82 -15.84 -8.79
N LYS A 148 16.98 -16.00 -8.16
CA LYS A 148 17.77 -17.23 -8.17
C LYS A 148 17.88 -17.71 -6.73
N TYR A 149 17.41 -18.92 -6.48
CA TYR A 149 17.56 -19.58 -5.19
C TYR A 149 18.80 -20.47 -5.25
N LYS A 150 19.57 -20.49 -4.16
CA LYS A 150 20.70 -21.41 -3.98
C LYS A 150 20.20 -22.74 -3.46
#